data_AF-A0A074VB50-F1
#
_entry.id   AF-A0A074VB50-F1
#
_cell.length_a   1.000
_cell.length_b   1.000
_cell.length_c   1.000
_cell.angle_alpha   90.00
_cell.angle_beta   90.00
_cell.angle_gamma   90.00
#
_symmetry.space_group_name_H-M   'P 1'
#
loop_
_entity.id
_entity.type
_entity.pdbx_description
1 polymer ?
#
loop_
_entity_poly.entity_id
_entity_poly.type
_entity_poly.pdbx_seq_one_letter_code
_entity_poly.pdbx_strand_id
1 'polypeptide(L)'
;MQVTRYFDRFPTFEHDTSAPILVEFKRLSLHRNWKIDSKRYRKNLRACLREEFSHHYGTNQSRLDYWQSLCMEVGVLPAPSTITQCKKALNTVYVNIVDLIDSRRTGVPVISFPSKRALRSYSKTQNKIFPKAEAKRDGFVKVLLIDML
;
A
#
# COMPACT_ATOMS: atom_id res chain seq x y z
N MET A 1 15.88 6.15 12.89
CA MET A 1 14.65 5.95 13.67
C MET A 1 13.78 4.96 12.93
N GLN A 2 13.55 3.77 13.48
CA GLN A 2 12.58 2.84 12.92
C GLN A 2 11.18 3.46 13.07
N VAL A 3 10.43 3.53 11.97
CA VAL A 3 9.02 3.89 12.03
C VAL A 3 8.32 2.76 12.79
N THR A 4 7.66 3.09 13.90
CA THR A 4 6.85 2.12 14.66
C THR A 4 5.78 1.55 13.74
N ARG A 5 5.68 0.22 13.64
CA ARG A 5 4.67 -0.43 12.79
C ARG A 5 3.29 -0.22 13.40
N TYR A 6 2.25 -0.27 12.57
CA TYR A 6 0.89 -0.05 13.05
C TYR A 6 0.50 -1.08 14.14
N PHE A 7 0.93 -2.33 13.95
CA PHE A 7 0.62 -3.45 14.84
C PHE A 7 1.34 -3.39 16.20
N ASP A 8 2.50 -2.72 16.29
CA ASP A 8 3.26 -2.58 17.54
C ASP A 8 2.47 -1.85 18.65
N ARG A 9 1.41 -1.12 18.26
CA ARG A 9 0.48 -0.45 19.20
C ARG A 9 -0.41 -1.41 19.98
N PHE A 10 -0.41 -2.69 19.63
CA PHE A 10 -1.27 -3.71 20.19
C PHE A 10 -0.40 -4.83 20.81
N PRO A 11 0.24 -4.60 21.97
CA PRO A 11 1.21 -5.53 22.54
C PRO A 11 0.62 -6.89 22.94
N THR A 12 -0.71 -6.99 23.09
CA THR A 12 -1.41 -8.25 23.37
C THR A 12 -1.87 -8.99 22.11
N PHE A 13 -1.55 -8.47 20.92
CA PHE A 13 -1.89 -9.08 19.64
C PHE A 13 -0.62 -9.68 19.04
N GLU A 14 -0.61 -11.00 18.85
CA GLU A 14 0.50 -11.70 18.19
C GLU A 14 0.47 -11.41 16.69
N HIS A 15 1.28 -10.41 16.29
CA HIS A 15 1.38 -9.94 14.93
C HIS A 15 2.09 -10.96 14.03
N ASP A 16 1.40 -11.41 12.98
CA ASP A 16 2.01 -12.12 11.86
C ASP A 16 2.53 -11.11 10.84
N THR A 17 3.85 -10.95 10.79
CA THR A 17 4.52 -10.03 9.86
C THR A 17 4.50 -10.49 8.41
N SER A 18 4.15 -11.76 8.15
CA SER A 18 4.18 -12.39 6.83
C SER A 18 2.80 -12.55 6.19
N ALA A 19 1.72 -12.35 6.95
CA ALA A 19 0.36 -12.42 6.42
C ALA A 19 0.00 -11.20 5.55
N PRO A 20 -0.88 -11.36 4.53
CA PRO A 20 -1.45 -10.24 3.79
C PRO A 20 -2.12 -9.21 4.71
N ILE A 21 -1.97 -7.92 4.40
CA ILE A 21 -2.29 -6.84 5.33
C ILE A 21 -3.75 -6.81 5.74
N LEU A 22 -4.67 -7.08 4.81
CA LEU A 22 -6.11 -7.09 5.11
C LEU A 22 -6.51 -8.32 5.94
N VAL A 23 -5.84 -9.45 5.76
CA VAL A 23 -6.04 -10.66 6.57
C VAL A 23 -5.59 -10.38 8.00
N GLU A 24 -4.40 -9.81 8.15
CA GLU A 24 -3.83 -9.52 9.45
C GLU A 24 -4.58 -8.41 10.18
N PHE A 25 -5.01 -7.36 9.47
CA PHE A 25 -5.89 -6.34 10.04
C PHE A 25 -7.23 -6.92 10.49
N LYS A 26 -7.79 -7.89 9.75
CA LYS A 26 -9.03 -8.57 10.14
C LYS A 26 -8.84 -9.34 11.45
N ARG A 27 -7.73 -10.09 11.62
CA ARG A 27 -7.38 -10.75 12.88
C ARG A 27 -7.32 -9.74 14.04
N LEU A 28 -6.61 -8.63 13.84
CA LEU A 28 -6.54 -7.56 14.84
C LEU A 28 -7.92 -6.98 15.16
N SER A 29 -8.77 -6.76 14.15
CA SER A 29 -10.10 -6.21 14.35
C SER A 29 -10.99 -7.09 15.22
N LEU A 30 -10.88 -8.42 15.08
CA LEU A 30 -11.57 -9.40 15.91
C LEU A 30 -11.01 -9.41 17.33
N HIS A 31 -9.69 -9.45 17.48
CA HIS A 31 -9.00 -9.35 18.79
C HIS A 31 -9.40 -8.10 19.57
N ARG A 32 -9.66 -6.98 18.87
CA ARG A 32 -10.06 -5.71 19.47
C ARG A 32 -11.56 -5.50 19.55
N ASN A 33 -12.37 -6.49 19.15
CA ASN A 33 -13.84 -6.41 19.10
C ASN A 33 -14.35 -5.20 18.29
N TRP A 34 -13.67 -4.85 17.20
CA TRP A 34 -14.13 -3.81 16.29
C TRP A 34 -15.14 -4.39 15.31
N LYS A 35 -16.41 -4.01 15.46
CA LYS A 35 -17.46 -4.37 14.49
C LYS A 35 -17.03 -3.96 13.07
N ILE A 36 -17.08 -4.92 12.14
CA ILE A 36 -16.78 -4.72 10.72
C ILE A 36 -17.60 -3.53 10.20
N ASP A 37 -16.97 -2.69 9.39
CA ASP A 37 -17.54 -1.46 8.82
C ASP A 37 -18.02 -0.39 9.81
N SER A 38 -17.78 -0.56 11.12
CA SER A 38 -17.96 0.52 12.07
C SER A 38 -17.03 1.71 11.78
N LYS A 39 -17.37 2.89 12.31
CA LYS A 39 -16.50 4.09 12.23
C LYS A 39 -15.10 3.78 12.78
N ARG A 40 -15.01 2.99 13.86
CA ARG A 40 -13.76 2.58 14.49
C ARG A 40 -12.96 1.62 13.60
N TYR A 41 -13.60 0.60 13.01
CA TYR A 41 -12.96 -0.31 12.07
C TYR A 41 -12.36 0.45 10.88
N ARG A 42 -13.18 1.29 10.22
CA ARG A 42 -12.74 2.08 9.07
C ARG A 42 -11.61 3.06 9.41
N LYS A 43 -11.66 3.73 10.56
CA LYS A 43 -10.58 4.64 11.01
C LYS A 43 -9.26 3.88 11.18
N ASN A 44 -9.31 2.71 11.80
CA ASN A 44 -8.13 1.90 12.05
C ASN A 44 -7.58 1.26 10.77
N LEU A 45 -8.44 0.79 9.87
CA LEU A 45 -8.01 0.25 8.57
C LEU A 45 -7.26 1.31 7.75
N ARG A 46 -7.76 2.56 7.73
CA ARG A 46 -7.07 3.66 7.05
C ARG A 46 -5.69 3.94 7.65
N ALA A 47 -5.60 3.98 8.97
CA ALA A 47 -4.33 4.20 9.66
C ALA A 47 -3.34 3.05 9.39
N CYS A 48 -3.82 1.81 9.45
CA CYS A 48 -3.04 0.60 9.16
C CYS A 48 -2.43 0.65 7.76
N LEU A 49 -3.26 0.81 6.72
CA LEU A 49 -2.78 0.81 5.33
C LEU A 49 -1.79 1.95 5.06
N ARG A 50 -2.06 3.15 5.59
CA ARG A 50 -1.16 4.30 5.45
C ARG A 50 0.20 4.03 6.10
N GLU A 51 0.20 3.58 7.34
CA GLU A 51 1.44 3.42 8.12
C GLU A 51 2.28 2.26 7.61
N GLU A 52 1.66 1.15 7.21
CA GLU A 52 2.38 0.02 6.62
C GLU A 52 2.98 0.38 5.27
N PHE A 53 2.28 1.17 4.43
CA PHE A 53 2.87 1.70 3.21
C PHE A 53 4.09 2.58 3.51
N SER A 54 3.95 3.55 4.42
CA SER A 54 5.05 4.43 4.82
C SER A 54 6.22 3.68 5.46
N HIS A 55 5.97 2.58 6.16
CA HIS A 55 7.00 1.71 6.74
C HIS A 55 7.81 1.01 5.64
N HIS A 56 7.15 0.47 4.61
CA HIS A 56 7.81 -0.29 3.55
C HIS A 56 8.49 0.58 2.48
N TYR A 57 7.88 1.70 2.10
CA TYR A 57 8.36 2.55 1.01
C TYR A 57 9.02 3.85 1.48
N GLY A 58 8.99 4.11 2.79
CA GLY A 58 9.45 5.35 3.38
C GLY A 58 8.52 6.53 3.10
N THR A 59 8.87 7.68 3.67
CA THR A 59 8.12 8.93 3.52
C THR A 59 8.92 10.03 2.81
N ASN A 60 10.23 9.81 2.61
CA ASN A 60 11.12 10.81 2.06
C ASN A 60 11.06 10.83 0.53
N GLN A 61 10.20 11.68 0.00
CA GLN A 61 9.98 11.82 -1.45
C GLN A 61 11.09 12.57 -2.19
N SER A 62 12.09 13.14 -1.50
CA SER A 62 13.24 13.78 -2.16
C SER A 62 14.39 12.82 -2.46
N ARG A 63 14.26 11.55 -2.05
CA ARG A 63 15.24 10.49 -2.26
C ARG A 63 14.99 9.74 -3.56
N LEU A 64 15.86 9.93 -4.55
CA LEU A 64 15.76 9.29 -5.87
C LEU A 64 15.75 7.75 -5.77
N ASP A 65 16.58 7.19 -4.90
CA ASP A 65 16.73 5.76 -4.69
C ASP A 65 15.41 5.08 -4.26
N TYR A 66 14.53 5.79 -3.54
CA TYR A 66 13.22 5.25 -3.15
C TYR A 66 12.28 5.18 -4.36
N TRP A 67 12.30 6.19 -5.23
CA TRP A 67 11.54 6.19 -6.47
C TRP A 67 12.04 5.14 -7.46
N GLN A 68 13.35 4.99 -7.61
CA GLN A 68 13.96 3.98 -8.46
C GLN A 68 13.63 2.57 -7.97
N SER A 69 13.70 2.33 -6.66
CA SER A 69 13.32 1.05 -6.06
C SER A 69 11.86 0.69 -6.35
N LEU A 70 10.96 1.66 -6.20
CA LEU A 70 9.54 1.47 -6.54
C LEU A 70 9.36 1.21 -8.05
N CYS A 71 10.06 1.94 -8.92
CA CYS A 71 10.06 1.70 -10.36
C CYS A 71 10.45 0.25 -10.70
N MET A 72 11.57 -0.23 -10.16
CA MET A 72 12.04 -1.60 -10.41
C MET A 72 11.05 -2.65 -9.91
N GLU A 73 10.50 -2.46 -8.71
CA GLU A 73 9.52 -3.39 -8.12
C GLU A 73 8.26 -3.55 -8.97
N VAL A 74 7.83 -2.49 -9.64
CA VAL A 74 6.64 -2.52 -10.51
C VAL A 74 6.97 -2.75 -12.00
N GLY A 75 8.22 -3.14 -12.31
CA GLY A 75 8.64 -3.53 -13.65
C GLY A 75 9.07 -2.40 -14.59
N VAL A 76 9.30 -1.19 -14.08
CA VAL A 76 9.90 -0.08 -14.86
C VAL A 76 11.42 -0.27 -14.88
N LEU A 77 11.92 -0.89 -15.96
CA LEU A 77 13.32 -1.21 -16.16
C LEU A 77 13.86 -0.64 -17.48
N PRO A 78 15.05 0.01 -17.50
CA PRO A 78 15.83 0.41 -16.32
C PRO A 78 15.11 1.51 -15.51
N ALA A 79 15.44 1.61 -14.22
CA ALA A 79 14.90 2.69 -13.39
C ALA A 79 15.36 4.06 -13.90
N PRO A 80 14.48 5.05 -14.05
CA PRO A 80 14.87 6.38 -14.53
C PRO A 80 15.87 7.09 -13.59
N SER A 81 16.65 8.03 -14.13
CA SER A 81 17.72 8.71 -13.40
C SER A 81 17.26 9.96 -12.62
N THR A 82 15.99 10.33 -12.71
CA THR A 82 15.43 11.49 -11.97
C THR A 82 14.08 11.17 -11.34
N ILE A 83 13.76 11.86 -10.24
CA ILE A 83 12.48 11.71 -9.54
C ILE A 83 11.31 12.03 -10.47
N THR A 84 11.45 13.08 -11.28
CA THR A 84 10.41 13.48 -12.24
C THR A 84 10.15 12.40 -13.29
N GLN A 85 11.19 11.76 -13.83
CA GLN A 85 11.01 10.65 -14.77
C GLN A 85 10.43 9.41 -14.10
N CYS A 86 10.85 9.08 -12.88
CA CYS A 86 10.25 7.98 -12.11
C CYS A 86 8.74 8.20 -11.92
N LYS A 87 8.33 9.40 -11.49
CA LYS A 87 6.91 9.76 -11.32
C LYS A 87 6.12 9.63 -12.62
N LYS A 88 6.70 10.06 -13.75
CA LYS A 88 6.06 9.91 -15.07
C LYS A 88 5.86 8.44 -15.45
N ALA A 89 6.90 7.61 -15.28
CA ALA A 89 6.83 6.19 -15.58
C ALA A 89 5.84 5.44 -14.67
N LEU A 90 5.85 5.72 -13.36
CA LEU A 90 4.95 5.09 -12.40
C LEU A 90 3.47 5.42 -12.66
N ASN A 91 3.16 6.61 -13.19
CA ASN A 91 1.78 7.00 -13.54
C ASN A 91 1.20 6.17 -14.71
N THR A 92 2.06 5.51 -15.51
CA THR A 92 1.61 4.61 -16.57
C THR A 92 1.50 3.16 -16.09
N VAL A 93 1.85 2.87 -14.84
CA VAL A 93 1.80 1.54 -14.26
C VAL A 93 0.49 1.38 -13.48
N TYR A 94 -0.19 0.26 -13.70
CA TYR A 94 -1.42 -0.07 -13.01
C TYR A 94 -1.16 -1.20 -12.04
N VAL A 95 -0.96 -0.89 -10.76
CA VAL A 95 -0.78 -1.85 -9.66
C VAL A 95 -1.75 -1.53 -8.54
N ASN A 96 -2.15 -2.55 -7.77
CA ASN A 96 -2.96 -2.32 -6.57
C ASN A 96 -2.05 -1.93 -5.40
N ILE A 97 -2.35 -0.82 -4.72
CA ILE A 97 -1.52 -0.30 -3.62
C ILE A 97 -1.54 -1.24 -2.40
N VAL A 98 -2.64 -1.97 -2.16
CA VAL A 98 -2.70 -2.98 -1.09
C VAL A 98 -1.81 -4.16 -1.45
N ASP A 99 -1.77 -4.57 -2.73
CA ASP A 99 -0.88 -5.63 -3.19
C ASP A 99 0.61 -5.25 -3.11
N LEU A 100 0.95 -3.97 -3.24
CA LEU A 100 2.31 -3.49 -2.99
C LEU A 100 2.73 -3.71 -1.52
N ILE A 101 1.83 -3.39 -0.58
CA ILE A 101 2.07 -3.69 0.84
C ILE A 101 2.19 -5.20 1.04
N ASP A 102 1.28 -5.99 0.46
CA ASP A 102 1.31 -7.46 0.54
C ASP A 102 2.61 -8.03 -0.05
N SER A 103 3.11 -7.48 -1.16
CA SER A 103 4.38 -7.90 -1.79
C SER A 103 5.54 -7.79 -0.81
N ARG A 104 5.64 -6.66 -0.10
CA ARG A 104 6.69 -6.43 0.90
C ARG A 104 6.50 -7.23 2.19
N ARG A 105 5.28 -7.65 2.52
CA ARG A 105 4.98 -8.50 3.69
C ARG A 105 5.22 -9.97 3.40
N THR A 106 4.79 -10.44 2.24
CA THR A 106 4.77 -11.87 1.87
C THR A 106 5.97 -12.31 1.03
N GLY A 107 6.68 -11.38 0.41
CA GLY A 107 7.74 -11.66 -0.57
C GLY A 107 7.22 -12.08 -1.96
N VAL A 108 5.90 -12.16 -2.15
CA VAL A 108 5.29 -12.47 -3.45
C VAL A 108 5.32 -11.22 -4.34
N PRO A 109 5.91 -11.26 -5.55
CA PRO A 109 5.96 -10.10 -6.43
C PRO A 109 4.58 -9.50 -6.72
N VAL A 110 4.50 -8.17 -6.75
CA VAL A 110 3.27 -7.45 -7.11
C VAL A 110 2.90 -7.69 -8.57
N ILE A 111 1.61 -7.84 -8.84
CA ILE A 111 1.07 -7.99 -10.20
C ILE A 111 0.73 -6.61 -10.77
N SER A 112 1.21 -6.35 -11.99
CA SER A 112 0.76 -5.21 -12.79
C SER A 112 -0.40 -5.61 -13.70
N PHE A 113 -1.29 -4.66 -13.94
CA PHE A 113 -2.49 -4.83 -14.74
C PHE A 113 -2.32 -4.14 -16.11
N PRO A 114 -2.91 -4.69 -17.17
CA PRO A 114 -2.77 -4.13 -18.52
C PRO A 114 -3.54 -2.81 -18.71
N SER A 115 -4.47 -2.48 -17.82
CA SER A 115 -5.25 -1.23 -17.92
C SER A 115 -5.82 -0.80 -16.57
N LYS A 116 -6.22 0.48 -16.48
CA LYS A 116 -7.00 1.02 -15.36
C LYS A 116 -8.29 0.23 -15.12
N ARG A 117 -8.95 -0.22 -16.20
CA ARG A 117 -10.18 -1.03 -16.13
C ARG A 117 -9.92 -2.39 -15.47
N ALA A 118 -8.85 -3.07 -15.86
CA ALA A 118 -8.45 -4.35 -15.28
C ALA A 118 -8.11 -4.19 -13.79
N LEU A 119 -7.27 -3.21 -13.44
CA LEU A 119 -6.94 -2.90 -12.04
C LEU A 119 -8.19 -2.57 -11.21
N ARG A 120 -9.11 -1.77 -11.75
CA ARG A 120 -10.35 -1.41 -11.05
C ARG A 120 -11.24 -2.63 -10.81
N SER A 121 -11.43 -3.48 -11.83
CA SER A 121 -12.22 -4.70 -11.70
C SER A 121 -11.65 -5.59 -10.61
N TYR A 122 -10.33 -5.86 -10.67
CA TYR A 122 -9.62 -6.64 -9.67
C TYR A 122 -9.79 -6.06 -8.26
N SER A 123 -9.54 -4.77 -8.10
CA SER A 123 -9.59 -4.09 -6.79
C SER A 123 -10.98 -4.14 -6.17
N LYS A 124 -12.05 -4.03 -6.98
CA LYS A 124 -13.45 -4.18 -6.53
C LYS A 124 -13.77 -5.62 -6.16
N THR A 125 -13.43 -6.58 -7.03
CA THR A 125 -13.68 -8.02 -6.78
C THR A 125 -12.97 -8.53 -5.53
N GLN A 126 -11.72 -8.09 -5.31
CA GLN A 126 -10.92 -8.51 -4.15
C GLN A 126 -11.16 -7.64 -2.90
N ASN A 127 -11.99 -6.59 -3.00
CA ASN A 127 -12.17 -5.58 -1.95
C ASN A 127 -10.85 -4.97 -1.44
N LYS A 128 -9.85 -4.85 -2.33
CA LYS A 128 -8.53 -4.27 -2.06
C LYS A 128 -8.51 -2.80 -2.47
N ILE A 129 -9.03 -1.93 -1.61
CA ILE A 129 -9.17 -0.50 -1.90
C ILE A 129 -8.32 0.32 -0.91
N PHE A 130 -7.32 1.03 -1.44
CA PHE A 130 -6.55 1.96 -0.64
C PHE A 130 -7.35 3.27 -0.41
N PRO A 131 -7.37 3.84 0.81
CA PRO A 131 -8.17 5.02 1.11
C PRO A 131 -7.71 6.26 0.32
N LYS A 132 -8.59 6.79 -0.54
CA LYS A 132 -8.30 7.97 -1.39
C LYS A 132 -7.76 9.18 -0.61
N ALA A 133 -8.29 9.43 0.58
CA ALA A 133 -7.84 10.54 1.43
C ALA A 133 -6.39 10.37 1.90
N GLU A 134 -5.97 9.15 2.24
CA GLU A 134 -4.58 8.88 2.65
C GLU A 134 -3.65 8.83 1.43
N ALA A 135 -4.11 8.27 0.31
CA ALA A 135 -3.36 8.27 -0.95
C ALA A 135 -3.01 9.68 -1.42
N LYS A 136 -3.91 10.66 -1.23
CA LYS A 136 -3.65 12.06 -1.61
C LYS A 136 -2.62 12.75 -0.72
N ARG A 137 -2.39 12.25 0.50
CA ARG A 137 -1.44 12.81 1.47
C ARG A 137 -0.03 12.24 1.29
N ASP A 138 0.07 11.04 0.73
CA ASP A 138 1.34 10.38 0.44
C ASP A 138 1.71 10.53 -1.05
N GLY A 139 2.85 11.14 -1.35
CA GLY A 139 3.21 11.42 -2.73
C GLY A 139 3.62 10.20 -3.54
N PHE A 140 4.13 9.13 -2.92
CA PHE A 140 4.38 7.86 -3.62
C PHE A 140 3.05 7.22 -4.02
N VAL A 141 2.15 7.07 -3.05
CA VAL A 141 0.82 6.49 -3.30
C VAL A 141 0.02 7.33 -4.30
N LYS A 142 0.12 8.66 -4.23
CA LYS A 142 -0.58 9.58 -5.13
C LYS A 142 -0.26 9.33 -6.60
N VAL A 143 0.98 8.95 -6.93
CA VAL A 143 1.41 8.71 -8.31
C VAL A 143 0.80 7.42 -8.87
N LEU A 144 0.53 6.43 -8.02
CA LEU A 144 -0.07 5.14 -8.36
C LEU A 144 -1.61 5.14 -8.31
N LEU A 145 -2.21 6.22 -7.79
CA LEU A 145 -3.64 6.28 -7.55
C LEU A 145 -4.43 6.37 -8.86
N ILE A 146 -5.32 5.40 -9.08
CA ILE A 146 -6.32 5.46 -10.15
C ILE A 146 -7.70 5.89 -9.62
N ASP A 147 -8.55 6.41 -10.51
CA ASP A 147 -9.95 6.63 -10.16
C ASP A 147 -10.74 5.32 -10.17
N MET A 148 -11.63 5.17 -9.19
CA MET A 148 -12.45 3.97 -8.97
C MET A 148 -13.88 4.11 -9.51
N LEU A 149 -14.22 5.30 -10.01
CA LEU A 149 -15.46 5.62 -10.74
C LEU A 149 -15.44 5.03 -12.14
#